data_AF-A0A100XH26-F1
#
_entry.id   AF-A0A100XH26-F1
#
_cell.length_a   1.000
_cell.length_b   1.000
_cell.length_c   1.000
_cell.angle_alpha   90.00
_cell.angle_beta   90.00
_cell.angle_gamma   90.00
#
_symmetry.space_group_name_H-M   'P 1'
#
loop_
_entity.id
_entity.type
_entity.pdbx_description
1 polymer ?
#
loop_
_entity_poly.entity_id
_entity_poly.type
_entity_poly.pdbx_seq_one_letter_code
_entity_poly.pdbx_strand_id
1 'polypeptide(L)'
;MRGYRVFAAALVLSASALSASVSMAGPAHADQYDFLIELDNAGVWYPSSVDMVDIGKEVCHELRHRVSPGLVLDKLVNTGFAPAEAVIVLASAVTHMCVDVQPAVVSWVNSQQYSAPV
;
A
#
# COMPACT_ATOMS: atom_id res chain seq x y z
N MET A 1 -34.85 -27.38 42.77
CA MET A 1 -36.15 -27.49 42.05
C MET A 1 -36.70 -26.09 41.84
N ARG A 2 -37.14 -25.76 40.61
CA ARG A 2 -38.11 -24.71 40.18
C ARG A 2 -38.07 -23.37 40.95
N GLY A 3 -37.67 -22.22 40.39
CA GLY A 3 -38.08 -21.67 39.09
C GLY A 3 -39.35 -20.82 39.25
N TYR A 4 -39.22 -19.49 39.25
CA TYR A 4 -40.29 -18.52 38.97
C TYR A 4 -39.63 -17.30 38.31
N ARG A 5 -39.59 -17.27 36.98
CA ARG A 5 -40.58 -16.61 36.10
C ARG A 5 -40.39 -15.11 36.03
N VAL A 6 -39.64 -14.75 34.98
CA VAL A 6 -39.73 -13.53 34.17
C VAL A 6 -41.11 -12.87 34.28
N PHE A 7 -41.16 -11.68 34.86
CA PHE A 7 -42.18 -10.68 34.53
C PHE A 7 -41.46 -9.45 34.01
N ALA A 8 -41.71 -9.20 32.73
CA ALA A 8 -41.22 -8.07 31.97
C ALA A 8 -41.69 -6.74 32.58
N ALA A 9 -40.77 -5.79 32.71
CA ALA A 9 -41.08 -4.38 32.67
C ALA A 9 -39.84 -3.64 32.16
N ALA A 10 -39.99 -3.08 30.96
CA ALA A 10 -38.99 -2.29 30.26
C ALA A 10 -38.53 -1.08 31.07
N LEU A 11 -37.23 -0.77 31.07
CA LEU A 11 -36.74 0.61 31.02
C LEU A 11 -35.22 0.67 30.76
N VAL A 12 -34.88 1.07 29.53
CA VAL A 12 -33.83 2.04 29.13
C VAL A 12 -32.39 1.76 29.62
N LEU A 13 -31.51 1.14 28.81
CA LEU A 13 -30.58 1.78 27.85
C LEU A 13 -29.75 2.95 28.41
N SER A 14 -28.55 2.67 28.93
CA SER A 14 -27.34 3.50 28.80
C SER A 14 -26.15 2.76 29.44
N ALA A 15 -25.26 2.16 28.64
CA ALA A 15 -24.08 2.80 28.06
C ALA A 15 -22.83 2.63 28.95
N SER A 16 -22.26 1.41 29.03
CA SER A 16 -20.89 1.19 29.50
C SER A 16 -20.45 -0.27 29.33
N ALA A 17 -20.31 -0.76 28.09
CA ALA A 17 -19.62 -2.02 27.82
C ALA A 17 -19.23 -2.16 26.34
N LEU A 18 -18.31 -1.32 25.85
CA LEU A 18 -17.63 -1.55 24.58
C LEU A 18 -16.15 -1.23 24.76
N SER A 19 -15.44 -2.08 25.49
CA SER A 19 -13.99 -1.97 25.64
C SER A 19 -13.41 -3.36 25.75
N ALA A 20 -13.33 -4.07 24.62
CA ALA A 20 -12.35 -5.16 24.38
C ALA A 20 -12.65 -5.86 23.05
N SER A 21 -12.08 -5.37 21.95
CA SER A 21 -11.63 -6.20 20.82
C SER A 21 -11.05 -5.37 19.66
N VAL A 22 -9.98 -4.61 19.91
CA VAL A 22 -8.99 -4.32 18.85
C VAL A 22 -7.82 -5.28 19.04
N SER A 23 -8.11 -6.57 18.94
CA SER A 23 -7.10 -7.61 18.88
C SER A 23 -7.12 -8.16 17.46
N MET A 24 -5.99 -7.95 16.76
CA MET A 24 -5.66 -8.41 15.41
C MET A 24 -6.10 -7.49 14.27
N ALA A 25 -5.62 -6.24 14.28
CA ALA A 25 -5.03 -5.80 13.01
C ALA A 25 -3.81 -6.72 12.80
N GLY A 26 -3.98 -7.78 12.01
CA GLY A 26 -2.82 -8.39 11.35
C GLY A 26 -2.02 -7.28 10.67
N PRO A 27 -0.72 -7.47 10.40
CA PRO A 27 0.04 -6.46 9.68
C PRO A 27 -0.81 -6.02 8.49
N ALA A 28 -1.14 -4.74 8.41
CA ALA A 28 -1.86 -4.21 7.26
C ALA A 28 -0.95 -4.51 6.09
N HIS A 29 -1.23 -5.59 5.37
CA HIS A 29 -0.62 -5.91 4.10
C HIS A 29 -1.09 -4.79 3.17
N ALA A 30 -0.40 -3.65 3.21
CA ALA A 30 0.02 -3.00 1.99
C ALA A 30 0.35 -4.14 1.03
N ASP A 31 -0.45 -4.31 -0.01
CA ASP A 31 -0.71 -5.62 -0.61
C ASP A 31 0.50 -6.08 -1.41
N GLN A 32 1.47 -6.62 -0.69
CA GLN A 32 2.72 -7.15 -1.21
C GLN A 32 2.45 -8.28 -2.21
N TYR A 33 1.32 -8.98 -2.05
CA TYR A 33 0.94 -10.05 -2.94
C TYR A 33 0.40 -9.50 -4.27
N ASP A 34 -0.50 -8.50 -4.22
CA ASP A 34 -0.99 -7.82 -5.41
C ASP A 34 0.13 -7.08 -6.16
N PHE A 35 1.08 -6.49 -5.42
CA PHE A 35 2.30 -5.91 -5.99
C PHE A 35 3.08 -6.96 -6.81
N LEU A 36 3.36 -8.14 -6.24
CA LEU A 36 4.06 -9.20 -6.96
C LEU A 36 3.24 -9.73 -8.15
N ILE A 37 1.93 -9.89 -7.99
CA ILE A 37 1.03 -10.29 -9.09
C ILE A 37 1.11 -9.31 -10.25
N GLU A 38 1.08 -8.00 -9.98
CA GLU A 38 1.15 -6.99 -11.03
C GLU A 38 2.49 -7.07 -11.78
N LEU A 39 3.60 -7.26 -11.06
CA LEU A 39 4.91 -7.47 -11.66
C LEU A 39 4.97 -8.73 -12.53
N ASP A 40 4.44 -9.84 -12.03
CA ASP A 40 4.40 -11.12 -12.74
C ASP A 40 3.55 -11.02 -14.02
N ASN A 41 2.39 -10.38 -13.93
CA ASN A 41 1.51 -10.15 -15.07
C ASN A 41 2.14 -9.23 -16.12
N ALA A 42 2.95 -8.27 -15.69
CA ALA A 42 3.70 -7.38 -16.55
C ALA A 42 4.99 -8.01 -17.11
N GLY A 43 5.36 -9.21 -16.66
CA GLY A 43 6.55 -9.93 -17.10
C GLY A 43 7.86 -9.35 -16.56
N VAL A 44 7.82 -8.60 -15.45
CA VAL A 44 9.01 -8.05 -14.81
C VAL A 44 9.80 -9.18 -14.17
N TRP A 45 11.05 -9.35 -14.57
CA TRP A 45 11.90 -10.38 -13.98
C TRP A 45 12.52 -9.90 -12.67
N TYR A 46 12.43 -10.73 -11.63
CA TYR A 46 13.12 -10.53 -10.35
C TYR A 46 13.58 -11.88 -9.78
N PRO A 47 14.75 -11.94 -9.12
CA PRO A 47 15.34 -13.21 -8.68
C PRO A 47 14.69 -13.79 -7.42
N SER A 48 14.07 -12.95 -6.60
CA SER A 48 13.53 -13.31 -5.29
C SER A 48 12.32 -12.43 -4.97
N SER A 49 11.20 -13.05 -4.60
CA SER A 49 10.00 -12.33 -4.18
C SER A 49 10.21 -11.55 -2.89
N VAL A 50 11.08 -12.05 -1.99
CA VAL A 50 11.44 -11.37 -0.75
C VAL A 50 12.19 -10.08 -1.06
N ASP A 51 13.19 -10.15 -1.94
CA ASP A 51 14.01 -8.99 -2.32
C ASP A 51 13.15 -7.98 -3.07
N MET A 52 12.26 -8.45 -3.95
CA MET A 52 11.35 -7.60 -4.72
C MET A 52 10.38 -6.84 -3.81
N VAL A 53 9.86 -7.52 -2.78
CA VAL A 53 9.03 -6.88 -1.76
C VAL A 53 9.80 -5.82 -0.98
N ASP A 54 11.06 -6.07 -0.62
CA ASP A 54 11.88 -5.08 0.08
C ASP A 54 12.23 -3.89 -0.81
N ILE A 55 12.43 -4.10 -2.12
CA ILE A 55 12.52 -3.01 -3.12
C ILE A 55 11.23 -2.18 -3.14
N GLY A 56 10.05 -2.81 -3.17
CA GLY A 56 8.77 -2.10 -3.13
C GLY A 56 8.60 -1.27 -1.86
N LYS A 57 9.02 -1.80 -0.69
CA LYS A 57 9.02 -1.05 0.57
C LYS A 57 9.99 0.12 0.54
N GLU A 58 11.17 -0.05 -0.04
CA GLU A 58 12.18 1.01 -0.18
C GLU A 58 11.66 2.14 -1.08
N VAL A 59 11.04 1.81 -2.22
CA VAL A 59 10.37 2.79 -3.09
C VAL A 59 9.34 3.59 -2.29
N CYS A 60 8.48 2.90 -1.54
CA CYS A 60 7.48 3.56 -0.69
C CYS A 60 8.12 4.41 0.42
N HIS A 61 9.23 3.95 1.01
CA HIS A 61 9.98 4.70 2.01
C HIS A 61 10.51 6.00 1.42
N GLU A 62 11.19 5.95 0.27
CA GLU A 62 11.75 7.14 -0.40
C GLU A 62 10.66 8.15 -0.77
N LEU A 63 9.56 7.70 -1.36
CA LEU A 63 8.45 8.57 -1.75
C LEU A 63 7.79 9.24 -0.53
N ARG A 64 7.60 8.51 0.58
CA ARG A 64 7.09 9.10 1.83
C ARG A 64 8.07 10.13 2.43
N HIS A 65 9.36 9.99 2.15
CA HIS A 65 10.40 10.94 2.53
C HIS A 65 10.62 12.06 1.50
N ARG A 66 9.69 12.22 0.55
CA ARG A 66 9.69 13.29 -0.47
C ARG A 66 10.87 13.21 -1.44
N VAL A 67 11.47 12.04 -1.62
CA VAL A 67 12.37 11.80 -2.76
C VAL A 67 11.54 11.92 -4.03
N SER A 68 12.03 12.65 -5.03
CA SER A 68 11.29 12.83 -6.28
C SER A 68 11.14 11.49 -7.02
N PRO A 69 9.99 11.18 -7.64
CA PRO A 69 9.80 9.91 -8.35
C PRO A 69 10.84 9.66 -9.46
N GLY A 70 11.35 10.72 -10.10
CA GLY A 70 12.44 10.60 -11.09
C GLY A 70 13.73 10.01 -10.52
N LEU A 71 14.14 10.44 -9.32
CA LEU A 71 15.32 9.87 -8.64
C LEU A 71 15.09 8.42 -8.21
N VAL A 72 13.88 8.07 -7.81
CA VAL A 72 13.51 6.68 -7.48
C VAL A 72 13.57 5.80 -8.74
N LEU A 73 13.09 6.28 -9.88
CA LEU A 73 13.22 5.59 -11.17
C LEU A 73 14.69 5.41 -11.56
N ASP A 74 15.51 6.45 -11.46
CA ASP A 74 16.94 6.37 -11.75
C ASP A 74 17.62 5.33 -10.86
N LYS A 75 17.25 5.26 -9.57
CA LYS A 75 17.77 4.24 -8.64
C LYS A 75 17.37 2.83 -9.07
N LEU A 76 16.11 2.60 -9.47
CA LEU A 76 15.64 1.30 -9.96
C LEU A 76 16.40 0.88 -11.22
N VAL A 77 16.59 1.78 -12.18
CA VAL A 77 17.39 1.51 -13.38
C VAL A 77 18.83 1.17 -13.03
N ASN A 78 19.45 1.92 -12.11
CA ASN A 78 20.81 1.65 -11.64
C ASN A 78 20.93 0.33 -10.85
N THR A 79 19.82 -0.22 -10.36
CA THR A 79 19.77 -1.53 -9.69
C THR A 79 19.70 -2.69 -10.69
N GLY A 80 19.43 -2.40 -11.97
CA GLY A 80 19.45 -3.38 -13.06
C GLY A 80 18.10 -3.60 -13.75
N PHE A 81 17.04 -2.90 -13.35
CA PHE A 81 15.76 -2.95 -14.06
C PHE A 81 15.86 -2.23 -15.40
N ALA A 82 15.20 -2.75 -16.43
CA ALA A 82 15.01 -1.98 -17.65
C ALA A 82 14.18 -0.72 -17.35
N PRO A 83 14.35 0.39 -18.10
CA PRO A 83 13.60 1.63 -17.85
C PRO A 83 12.08 1.45 -17.79
N ALA A 84 11.53 0.58 -18.66
CA ALA A 84 10.10 0.25 -18.64
C ALA A 84 9.69 -0.55 -17.39
N GLU A 85 10.51 -1.51 -16.97
CA GLU A 85 10.28 -2.31 -15.76
C GLU A 85 10.35 -1.45 -14.50
N ALA A 86 11.29 -0.50 -14.43
CA ALA A 86 11.40 0.44 -13.31
C ALA A 86 10.13 1.28 -13.13
N VAL A 87 9.51 1.71 -14.23
CA VAL A 87 8.22 2.43 -14.19
C VAL A 87 7.11 1.52 -13.67
N ILE A 88 7.07 0.26 -14.09
CA ILE A 88 6.08 -0.72 -13.61
C ILE A 88 6.27 -0.96 -12.12
N VAL A 89 7.50 -1.16 -11.64
CA VAL A 89 7.82 -1.34 -10.21
C VAL A 89 7.40 -0.14 -9.37
N LEU A 90 7.69 1.08 -9.84
CA LEU A 90 7.28 2.28 -9.11
C LEU A 90 5.75 2.40 -9.09
N ALA A 91 5.09 2.20 -10.23
CA ALA A 91 3.64 2.29 -10.34
C ALA A 91 2.95 1.26 -9.43
N SER A 92 3.38 -0.01 -9.48
CA SER A 92 2.80 -1.09 -8.69
C SER A 92 3.01 -0.92 -7.19
N ALA A 93 4.19 -0.44 -6.78
CA ALA A 93 4.45 -0.13 -5.37
C ALA A 93 3.50 0.97 -4.86
N VAL A 94 3.27 1.99 -5.68
CA VAL A 94 2.42 3.13 -5.34
C VAL A 94 0.93 2.75 -5.37
N THR A 95 0.50 1.84 -6.25
CA THR A 95 -0.88 1.35 -6.33
C THR A 95 -1.24 0.36 -5.21
N HIS A 96 -0.32 -0.52 -4.82
CA HIS A 96 -0.61 -1.62 -3.90
C HIS A 96 0.02 -1.47 -2.52
N MET A 97 1.20 -0.85 -2.41
CA MET A 97 1.97 -0.82 -1.15
C MET A 97 1.92 0.54 -0.42
N CYS A 98 1.89 1.66 -1.14
CA CYS A 98 1.85 3.00 -0.58
C CYS A 98 0.84 3.92 -1.29
N VAL A 99 -0.44 3.56 -1.19
CA VAL A 99 -1.56 4.31 -1.76
C VAL A 99 -1.59 5.78 -1.30
N ASP A 100 -1.06 6.08 -0.11
CA ASP A 100 -0.95 7.42 0.42
C ASP A 100 -0.07 8.37 -0.41
N VAL A 101 0.92 7.85 -1.15
CA VAL A 101 1.80 8.67 -2.00
C VAL A 101 1.33 8.80 -3.45
N GLN A 102 0.28 8.07 -3.86
CA GLN A 102 -0.31 8.16 -5.22
C GLN A 102 -0.57 9.59 -5.68
N PRO A 103 -1.24 10.45 -4.89
CA PRO A 103 -1.54 11.81 -5.33
C PRO A 103 -0.27 12.63 -5.62
N ALA A 104 0.79 12.41 -4.85
CA ALA A 104 2.07 13.09 -5.05
C ALA A 104 2.74 12.61 -6.36
N VAL A 105 2.76 11.31 -6.62
CA VAL A 105 3.32 10.74 -7.85
C VAL A 105 2.54 11.21 -9.09
N VAL A 106 1.21 11.19 -9.04
CA VAL A 106 0.36 11.70 -10.14
C VAL A 106 0.62 13.18 -10.39
N SER A 107 0.73 14.00 -9.33
CA SER A 107 1.05 15.43 -9.48
C SER A 107 2.41 15.64 -10.16
N TRP A 108 3.41 14.82 -9.81
CA TRP A 108 4.72 14.84 -10.43
C TRP A 108 4.64 14.48 -11.93
N VAL A 109 3.95 13.40 -12.30
CA VAL A 109 3.76 13.02 -13.72
C VAL A 109 3.14 14.18 -14.51
N ASN A 110 2.09 14.80 -13.99
CA ASN A 110 1.42 15.93 -14.64
C ASN A 110 2.36 17.14 -14.83
N SER A 111 3.27 17.39 -13.88
CA SER A 111 4.27 18.47 -14.00
C SER A 111 5.34 18.19 -15.07
N GLN A 112 5.67 16.92 -15.31
CA GLN A 112 6.57 16.54 -16.40
C GLN A 112 5.92 16.77 -17.76
N GLN A 113 4.63 16.43 -17.90
CA GLN A 113 3.89 16.64 -19.15
C GLN A 113 3.80 18.12 -19.54
N TYR A 114 3.63 19.02 -18.57
CA TYR A 114 3.66 20.47 -18.81
C TYR A 114 5.05 20.98 -19.24
N SER A 115 6.12 20.23 -18.94
CA SER A 115 7.51 20.61 -19.21
C SER A 115 8.05 20.08 -20.55
N ALA A 116 7.32 19.17 -21.23
CA ALA A 116 7.71 18.68 -22.55
C ALA A 116 7.26 19.68 -23.64
N PRO A 117 8.15 20.13 -24.56
CA PRO A 117 7.72 20.95 -25.69
C PRO A 117 6.82 20.11 -26.62
N VAL A 118 5.69 20.70 -27.01
CA VAL A 118 4.82 20.19 -28.08
C VAL A 118 5.51 20.28 -29.44
#